data_AF-N6TX13-F1
#
_entry.id   AF-N6TX13-F1
#
_cell.length_a   1.000
_cell.length_b   1.000
_cell.length_c   1.000
_cell.angle_alpha   90.00
_cell.angle_beta   90.00
_cell.angle_gamma   90.00
#
_symmetry.space_group_name_H-M   'P 1'
#
loop_
_entity.id
_entity.type
_entity.pdbx_description
1 polymer ?
#
loop_
_entity_poly.entity_id
_entity_poly.type
_entity_poly.pdbx_seq_one_letter_code
_entity_poly.pdbx_strand_id
1 'polypeptide(L)'
;MYHLVKVITKIPRLEGWTCGRTKTTAIVKNVLGQHSFEDSCSELRKSKFSLIVDESTDLSTRFPSDGANVMMRARKSLMTLLTKNVPLSFVLKCICVLLMRRYVEDVTCDIYNYFESSPKRVLEFAKFQNLCKIKIHKILRPFQTRWLSVHAAVARILEQYNDLKSFFVDAVDRNDILAAENVLSRLNDSTTKFFLQFLDYILTFFNNLNREMQSESPNSNSLRA
;
A
#
# COMPACT_ATOMS: atom_id res chain seq x y z
N MET A 1 -14.14 -7.55 24.19
CA MET A 1 -14.67 -6.82 25.36
C MET A 1 -14.32 -7.48 26.70
N TYR A 2 -14.44 -8.81 26.83
CA TYR A 2 -14.01 -9.55 28.04
C TYR A 2 -12.55 -9.29 28.45
N HIS A 3 -11.64 -9.19 27.47
CA HIS A 3 -10.23 -8.87 27.71
C HIS A 3 -10.01 -7.49 28.34
N LEU A 4 -10.79 -6.49 27.91
CA LEU A 4 -10.60 -5.10 28.35
C LEU A 4 -11.07 -4.90 29.79
N VAL A 5 -12.15 -5.59 30.20
CA VAL A 5 -12.59 -5.65 31.59
C VAL A 5 -11.51 -6.26 32.48
N LYS A 6 -10.88 -7.37 32.05
CA LYS A 6 -9.76 -7.99 32.77
C LYS A 6 -8.54 -7.08 32.90
N VAL A 7 -8.28 -6.22 31.90
CA VAL A 7 -7.18 -5.23 31.94
C VAL A 7 -7.51 -4.08 32.89
N ILE A 8 -8.75 -3.58 32.87
CA ILE A 8 -9.19 -2.50 33.76
C ILE A 8 -9.21 -2.96 35.23
N THR A 9 -9.62 -4.20 35.51
CA THR A 9 -9.61 -4.75 36.88
C THR A 9 -8.22 -5.03 37.43
N LYS A 10 -7.16 -5.00 36.59
CA LYS A 10 -5.76 -5.08 37.04
C LYS A 10 -5.19 -3.73 37.49
N ILE A 11 -5.93 -2.63 37.30
CA ILE A 11 -5.54 -1.32 37.82
C ILE A 11 -5.84 -1.34 39.33
N PRO A 12 -4.85 -1.09 40.21
CA PRO A 12 -5.00 -1.28 41.67
C PRO A 12 -6.10 -0.42 42.31
N ARG A 13 -6.58 0.64 41.62
CA ARG A 13 -7.71 1.48 42.06
C ARG A 13 -9.10 0.94 41.68
N LEU A 14 -9.20 -0.12 40.87
CA LEU A 14 -10.44 -0.63 40.29
C LEU A 14 -10.67 -2.13 40.57
N GLU A 15 -9.95 -2.69 41.54
CA GLU A 15 -10.18 -4.07 41.98
C GLU A 15 -11.61 -4.23 42.54
N GLY A 16 -12.34 -5.23 42.04
CA GLY A 16 -13.73 -5.50 42.44
C GLY A 16 -14.83 -4.84 41.59
N TRP A 17 -14.48 -4.08 40.55
CA TRP A 17 -15.47 -3.48 39.66
C TRP A 17 -16.12 -4.50 38.71
N THR A 18 -17.43 -4.75 38.88
CA THR A 18 -18.25 -5.54 37.94
C THR A 18 -19.22 -4.64 37.19
N CYS A 19 -19.11 -4.62 35.86
CA CYS A 19 -19.89 -3.74 35.02
C CYS A 19 -20.50 -4.51 33.84
N GLY A 20 -21.83 -4.39 33.67
CA GLY A 20 -22.56 -5.02 32.57
C GLY A 20 -22.16 -4.48 31.20
N ARG A 21 -22.39 -5.26 30.13
CA ARG A 21 -21.92 -4.98 28.75
C ARG A 21 -22.26 -3.56 28.28
N THR A 22 -23.46 -3.07 28.53
CA THR A 22 -23.92 -1.75 28.10
C THR A 22 -23.17 -0.62 28.80
N LYS A 23 -22.98 -0.73 30.12
CA LYS A 23 -22.23 0.25 30.93
C LYS A 23 -20.74 0.24 30.57
N THR A 24 -20.15 -0.94 30.36
CA THR A 24 -18.75 -1.06 29.89
C THR A 24 -18.58 -0.43 28.51
N THR A 25 -19.55 -0.61 27.61
CA THR A 25 -19.55 0.04 26.30
C THR A 25 -19.62 1.56 26.43
N ALA A 26 -20.46 2.09 27.32
CA ALA A 26 -20.60 3.52 27.56
C ALA A 26 -19.31 4.13 28.14
N ILE A 27 -18.68 3.47 29.11
CA ILE A 27 -17.40 3.93 29.69
C ILE A 27 -16.30 3.95 28.63
N VAL A 28 -16.18 2.88 27.84
CA VAL A 28 -15.16 2.79 26.79
C VAL A 28 -15.37 3.85 25.72
N LYS A 29 -16.62 4.05 25.25
CA LYS A 29 -16.90 5.01 24.17
C LYS A 29 -16.84 6.46 24.63
N ASN A 30 -17.48 6.77 25.76
CA ASN A 30 -17.77 8.16 26.14
C ASN A 30 -16.76 8.73 27.13
N VAL A 31 -15.98 7.89 27.82
CA VAL A 31 -14.97 8.34 28.79
C VAL A 31 -13.58 8.05 28.26
N LEU A 32 -13.21 6.77 28.12
CA LEU A 32 -11.86 6.39 27.72
C LEU A 32 -11.56 6.80 26.27
N GLY A 33 -12.50 6.55 25.36
CA GLY A 33 -12.38 6.94 23.96
C GLY A 33 -12.31 8.45 23.76
N GLN A 34 -13.14 9.19 24.50
CA GLN A 34 -13.14 10.65 24.44
C GLN A 34 -11.84 11.25 24.99
N HIS A 35 -11.38 10.79 26.15
CA HIS A 35 -10.13 11.25 26.76
C HIS A 35 -8.91 10.93 25.88
N SER A 36 -8.81 9.69 25.37
CA SER A 36 -7.72 9.29 24.48
C SER A 36 -7.71 10.11 23.18
N PHE A 37 -8.88 10.48 22.68
CA PHE A 37 -9.02 11.31 21.49
C PHE A 37 -8.56 12.76 21.73
N GLU A 38 -8.93 13.34 22.87
CA GLU A 38 -8.52 14.68 23.28
C GLU A 38 -7.00 14.76 23.50
N ASP A 39 -6.42 13.77 24.18
CA ASP A 39 -4.98 13.66 24.37
C ASP A 39 -4.24 13.55 23.02
N SER A 40 -4.72 12.69 22.13
CA SER A 40 -4.17 12.56 20.78
C SER A 40 -4.25 13.87 20.00
N CYS A 41 -5.37 14.58 20.10
CA CYS A 41 -5.53 15.90 19.47
C CYS A 41 -4.59 16.95 20.07
N SER A 42 -4.34 16.89 21.39
CA SER A 42 -3.39 17.77 22.08
C SER A 42 -1.97 17.55 21.57
N GLU A 43 -1.53 16.29 21.43
CA GLU A 43 -0.22 15.95 20.91
C GLU A 43 -0.06 16.33 19.43
N LEU A 44 -1.06 16.02 18.60
CA LEU A 44 -1.04 16.37 17.18
C LEU A 44 -1.01 17.88 16.94
N ARG A 45 -1.54 18.71 17.85
CA ARG A 45 -1.45 20.17 17.75
C ARG A 45 -0.04 20.73 18.00
N LYS A 46 0.84 19.99 18.68
CA LYS A 46 2.19 20.46 19.03
C LYS A 46 3.14 20.48 17.83
N SER A 47 2.87 19.66 16.81
CA SER A 47 3.73 19.53 15.63
C SER A 47 2.96 19.83 14.35
N LYS A 48 3.65 20.40 13.36
CA LYS A 48 3.12 20.48 12.00
C LYS A 48 3.36 19.14 11.32
N PHE A 49 2.31 18.55 10.76
CA PHE A 49 2.39 17.31 10.00
C PHE A 49 1.53 17.38 8.75
N SER A 50 1.95 16.66 7.71
CA SER A 50 1.17 16.46 6.50
C SER A 50 0.48 15.11 6.54
N LEU A 51 -0.81 15.08 6.23
CA LEU A 51 -1.51 13.82 6.01
C LEU A 51 -1.38 13.44 4.54
N ILE A 52 -0.63 12.38 4.28
CA ILE A 52 -0.63 11.72 2.97
C ILE A 52 -1.76 10.71 3.02
N VAL A 53 -2.74 10.90 2.15
CA VAL A 53 -3.85 9.96 2.02
C VAL A 53 -3.75 9.31 0.66
N ASP A 54 -3.59 7.99 0.66
CA ASP A 54 -3.71 7.17 -0.54
C ASP A 54 -5.19 7.15 -0.93
N GLU A 55 -5.60 8.14 -1.72
CA GLU A 55 -6.85 8.07 -2.46
C GLU A 55 -6.64 7.06 -3.60
N SER A 56 -6.54 5.76 -3.27
CA SER A 56 -6.58 4.67 -4.27
C SER A 56 -7.98 4.48 -4.87
N THR A 57 -8.83 5.51 -4.79
CA THR A 57 -10.20 5.48 -5.26
C THR A 57 -10.18 5.80 -6.75
N ASP A 58 -9.98 4.75 -7.54
CA ASP A 58 -10.39 4.77 -8.94
C ASP A 58 -11.86 5.19 -9.04
N LEU A 59 -12.14 6.15 -9.92
CA LEU A 59 -13.48 6.41 -10.49
C LEU A 59 -14.08 5.17 -11.20
N SER A 60 -13.34 4.05 -11.32
CA SER A 60 -13.73 2.86 -12.06
C SER A 60 -13.94 1.58 -11.23
N THR A 61 -13.73 1.58 -9.90
CA THR A 61 -13.91 0.35 -9.11
C THR A 61 -15.33 0.26 -8.53
N ARG A 62 -16.08 -0.75 -8.99
CA ARG A 62 -17.44 -1.13 -8.57
C ARG A 62 -17.54 -1.56 -7.08
N PHE A 63 -16.45 -1.51 -6.32
CA PHE A 63 -16.44 -1.78 -4.88
C PHE A 63 -15.55 -0.76 -4.17
N PRO A 64 -16.09 0.42 -3.83
CA PRO A 64 -15.38 1.35 -2.95
C PRO A 64 -15.15 0.65 -1.62
N SER A 65 -13.88 0.53 -1.20
CA SER A 65 -13.61 0.15 0.19
C SER A 65 -14.25 1.22 1.08
N ASP A 66 -15.11 0.78 1.99
CA ASP A 66 -15.76 1.56 3.03
C ASP A 66 -14.75 2.32 3.90
N GLY A 67 -13.50 1.84 3.97
CA GLY A 67 -12.37 2.55 4.57
C GLY A 67 -12.10 3.93 3.97
N ALA A 68 -12.13 4.09 2.63
CA ALA A 68 -11.87 5.38 1.99
C ALA A 68 -12.95 6.42 2.31
N ASN A 69 -14.21 5.99 2.41
CA ASN A 69 -15.32 6.83 2.85
C ASN A 69 -15.20 7.25 4.32
N VAL A 70 -14.74 6.35 5.20
CA VAL A 70 -14.49 6.69 6.60
C VAL A 70 -13.34 7.70 6.73
N MET A 71 -12.30 7.61 5.89
CA MET A 71 -11.12 8.47 5.99
C MET A 71 -11.30 9.83 5.31
N MET A 72 -11.94 9.89 4.12
CA MET A 72 -11.88 11.07 3.23
C MET A 72 -13.22 11.64 2.77
N ARG A 73 -14.36 11.07 3.18
CA ARG A 73 -15.68 11.59 2.75
C ARG A 73 -15.90 13.04 3.17
N ALA A 74 -16.62 13.80 2.35
CA ALA A 74 -16.96 15.20 2.60
C ALA A 74 -17.76 15.47 3.90
N ARG A 75 -18.34 14.44 4.53
CA ARG A 75 -19.13 14.57 5.76
C ARG A 75 -18.75 13.47 6.75
N LYS A 76 -18.43 13.86 7.99
CA LYS A 76 -18.15 12.97 9.14
C LYS A 76 -17.01 11.96 8.88
N SER A 77 -16.06 12.29 8.02
CA SER A 77 -14.85 11.48 7.86
C SER A 77 -13.81 11.84 8.91
N LEU A 78 -12.83 10.94 9.10
CA LEU A 78 -11.66 11.21 9.92
C LEU A 78 -10.98 12.53 9.50
N MET A 79 -10.84 12.77 8.19
CA MET A 79 -10.30 14.01 7.67
C MET A 79 -11.13 15.22 8.11
N THR A 80 -12.46 15.20 7.95
CA THR A 80 -13.31 16.34 8.36
C THR A 80 -13.19 16.61 9.87
N LEU A 81 -13.04 15.56 10.68
CA LEU A 81 -12.87 15.68 12.13
C LEU A 81 -11.48 16.21 12.51
N LEU A 82 -10.43 15.74 11.84
CA LEU A 82 -9.06 16.21 12.03
C LEU A 82 -8.90 17.66 11.60
N THR A 83 -9.39 18.06 10.43
CA THR A 83 -9.33 19.46 9.98
C THR A 83 -10.10 20.41 10.90
N LYS A 84 -11.21 19.95 11.52
CA LYS A 84 -11.96 20.74 12.50
C LYS A 84 -11.20 20.91 13.82
N ASN A 85 -10.53 19.86 14.28
CA ASN A 85 -9.89 19.84 15.60
C ASN A 85 -8.38 20.15 15.57
N VAL A 86 -7.74 20.12 14.40
CA VAL A 86 -6.31 20.39 14.21
C VAL A 86 -6.15 21.15 12.86
N PRO A 87 -6.31 22.49 12.85
CA PRO A 87 -6.30 23.27 11.61
C PRO A 87 -4.93 23.38 10.93
N LEU A 88 -3.86 22.88 11.57
CA LEU A 88 -2.48 22.90 11.06
C LEU A 88 -2.14 21.73 10.11
N SER A 89 -3.08 20.82 9.83
CA SER A 89 -2.86 19.72 8.89
C SER A 89 -3.13 20.15 7.44
N PHE A 90 -2.17 19.95 6.54
CA PHE A 90 -2.40 20.04 5.09
C PHE A 90 -2.43 18.64 4.47
N VAL A 91 -3.33 18.44 3.49
CA VAL A 91 -3.49 17.18 2.77
C VAL A 91 -2.71 17.25 1.47
N LEU A 92 -1.63 16.48 1.37
CA LEU A 92 -0.88 16.37 0.12
C LEU A 92 -1.53 15.32 -0.77
N LYS A 93 -2.28 15.78 -1.79
CA LYS A 93 -2.74 14.92 -2.89
C LYS A 93 -1.61 14.83 -3.92
N CYS A 94 -0.81 13.76 -3.89
CA CYS A 94 0.26 13.60 -4.87
C CYS A 94 -0.26 12.97 -6.17
N ILE A 95 -0.76 13.80 -7.08
CA ILE A 95 -1.25 13.37 -8.41
C ILE A 95 -0.11 12.73 -9.24
N CYS A 96 1.12 13.22 -9.08
CA CYS A 96 2.28 12.79 -9.84
C CYS A 96 2.63 11.32 -9.59
N VAL A 97 2.63 10.90 -8.32
CA VAL A 97 2.87 9.50 -7.93
C VAL A 97 1.73 8.62 -8.41
N LEU A 98 0.49 9.10 -8.37
CA LEU A 98 -0.68 8.34 -8.83
C LEU A 98 -0.66 8.07 -10.35
N LEU A 99 -0.30 9.06 -11.18
CA LEU A 99 -0.23 8.90 -12.63
C LEU A 99 0.90 7.94 -13.06
N MET A 100 2.09 8.12 -12.48
CA MET A 100 3.22 7.23 -12.75
C MET A 100 2.98 5.82 -12.25
N ARG A 101 2.34 5.68 -11.09
CA ARG A 101 1.91 4.38 -10.56
C ARG A 101 0.94 3.69 -11.52
N ARG A 102 -0.05 4.41 -12.06
CA ARG A 102 -1.01 3.85 -13.02
C ARG A 102 -0.32 3.32 -14.27
N TYR A 103 0.63 4.08 -14.82
CA TYR A 103 1.43 3.62 -15.96
C TYR A 103 2.21 2.33 -15.62
N VAL A 104 2.89 2.30 -14.47
CA VAL A 104 3.67 1.12 -14.04
C VAL A 104 2.76 -0.09 -13.76
N GLU A 105 1.59 0.13 -13.16
CA GLU A 105 0.58 -0.90 -12.94
C GLU A 105 0.09 -1.49 -14.28
N ASP A 106 -0.19 -0.66 -15.28
CA ASP A 106 -0.60 -1.11 -16.61
C ASP A 106 0.50 -1.96 -17.28
N VAL A 107 1.76 -1.48 -17.26
CA VAL A 107 2.91 -2.24 -17.78
C VAL A 107 3.05 -3.59 -17.07
N THR A 108 2.96 -3.60 -15.74
CA THR A 108 3.06 -4.81 -14.92
C THR A 108 1.90 -5.77 -15.22
N CYS A 109 0.68 -5.26 -15.40
CA CYS A 109 -0.49 -6.05 -15.78
C CYS A 109 -0.33 -6.67 -17.16
N ASP A 110 0.15 -5.93 -18.15
CA ASP A 110 0.34 -6.44 -19.52
C ASP A 110 1.34 -7.59 -19.56
N ILE A 111 2.48 -7.43 -18.88
CA ILE A 111 3.49 -8.48 -18.74
C ILE A 111 2.86 -9.72 -18.07
N TYR A 112 2.16 -9.53 -16.96
CA TYR A 112 1.50 -10.62 -16.25
C TYR A 112 0.45 -11.33 -17.14
N ASN A 113 -0.41 -10.59 -17.82
CA ASN A 113 -1.47 -11.14 -18.68
C ASN A 113 -0.90 -11.94 -19.85
N TYR A 114 0.22 -11.50 -20.42
CA TYR A 114 0.92 -12.23 -21.47
C TYR A 114 1.34 -13.63 -20.99
N PHE A 115 1.92 -13.75 -19.79
CA PHE A 115 2.32 -15.03 -19.22
C PHE A 115 1.15 -15.88 -18.70
N GLU A 116 0.13 -15.24 -18.11
CA GLU A 116 -1.05 -15.93 -17.58
C GLU A 116 -1.84 -16.63 -18.69
N SER A 117 -1.87 -16.04 -19.89
CA SER A 117 -2.61 -16.60 -21.03
C SER A 117 -2.09 -17.95 -21.53
N SER A 118 -0.84 -18.33 -21.22
CA SER A 118 -0.29 -19.62 -21.65
C SER A 118 0.77 -20.17 -20.68
N PRO A 119 0.55 -21.36 -20.07
CA PRO A 119 1.55 -22.03 -19.24
C PRO A 119 2.85 -22.35 -19.99
N LYS A 120 2.79 -22.52 -21.33
CA LYS A 120 3.97 -22.78 -22.16
C LYS A 120 4.95 -21.60 -22.10
N ARG A 121 4.44 -20.37 -22.16
CA ARG A 121 5.25 -19.14 -22.09
C ARG A 121 5.97 -19.01 -20.74
N VAL A 122 5.33 -19.43 -19.65
CA VAL A 122 5.95 -19.47 -18.31
C VAL A 122 7.12 -20.46 -18.28
N LEU A 123 6.95 -21.64 -18.88
CA LEU A 123 8.01 -22.66 -18.96
C LEU A 123 9.17 -22.21 -19.86
N GLU A 124 8.87 -21.56 -20.98
CA GLU A 124 9.89 -20.98 -21.87
C GLU A 124 10.68 -19.87 -21.16
N PHE A 125 9.99 -18.97 -20.46
CA PHE A 125 10.66 -17.93 -19.69
C PHE A 125 11.51 -18.49 -18.55
N ALA A 126 11.09 -19.58 -17.91
CA ALA A 126 11.93 -20.27 -16.91
C ALA A 126 13.24 -20.81 -17.50
N LYS A 127 13.26 -21.19 -18.79
CA LYS A 127 14.50 -21.55 -19.49
C LYS A 127 15.41 -20.33 -19.67
N PHE A 128 14.85 -19.17 -20.04
CA PHE A 128 15.60 -17.91 -20.13
C PHE A 128 16.20 -17.50 -18.77
N GLN A 129 15.42 -17.58 -17.69
CA GLN A 129 15.91 -17.31 -16.33
C GLN A 129 17.09 -18.21 -15.95
N ASN A 130 17.03 -19.50 -16.30
CA ASN A 130 18.12 -20.44 -16.08
C ASN A 130 19.37 -20.10 -16.92
N LEU A 131 19.20 -19.70 -18.18
CA LEU A 131 20.31 -19.29 -19.06
C LEU A 131 21.04 -18.06 -18.49
N CYS A 132 20.29 -17.08 -17.98
CA CYS A 132 20.83 -15.86 -17.38
C CYS A 132 21.28 -16.04 -15.91
N LYS A 133 21.15 -17.25 -15.35
CA LYS A 133 21.48 -17.59 -13.95
C LYS A 133 20.75 -16.71 -12.91
N ILE A 134 19.57 -16.20 -13.26
CA ILE A 134 18.71 -15.47 -12.33
C ILE A 134 17.82 -16.48 -11.61
N LYS A 135 17.46 -16.17 -10.36
CA LYS A 135 16.51 -16.99 -9.60
C LYS A 135 15.18 -17.09 -10.38
N ILE A 136 14.71 -18.32 -10.56
CA ILE A 136 13.45 -18.59 -11.25
C ILE A 136 12.30 -18.00 -10.43
N HIS A 137 11.58 -17.06 -11.01
CA HIS A 137 10.45 -16.41 -10.39
C HIS A 137 9.24 -16.42 -11.33
N LYS A 138 8.06 -16.76 -10.78
CA LYS A 138 6.80 -16.49 -11.46
C LYS A 138 6.51 -14.99 -11.37
N ILE A 139 6.14 -14.39 -12.51
CA ILE A 139 5.66 -13.00 -12.54
C ILE A 139 4.41 -12.87 -11.65
N LEU A 140 4.39 -11.86 -10.78
CA LEU A 140 3.29 -11.62 -9.88
C LEU A 140 2.21 -10.79 -10.54
N ARG A 141 0.95 -11.13 -10.22
CA ARG A 141 -0.18 -10.24 -10.52
C ARG A 141 -0.13 -9.04 -9.58
N PRO A 142 -0.06 -7.80 -10.08
CA PRO A 142 -0.26 -6.64 -9.23
C PRO A 142 -1.74 -6.56 -8.82
N PHE A 143 -2.01 -6.34 -7.53
CA PHE A 143 -3.36 -6.08 -7.04
C PHE A 143 -3.62 -4.57 -6.96
N GLN A 144 -4.62 -4.10 -7.69
CA GLN A 144 -4.90 -2.67 -7.95
C GLN A 144 -4.97 -1.77 -6.69
N THR A 145 -5.44 -2.30 -5.55
CA THR A 145 -5.61 -1.52 -4.30
C THR A 145 -4.58 -1.83 -3.22
N ARG A 146 -3.51 -2.59 -3.54
CA ARG A 146 -2.51 -2.98 -2.53
C ARG A 146 -1.10 -2.66 -3.02
N TRP A 147 -0.62 -1.51 -2.60
CA TRP A 147 0.74 -1.01 -2.74
C TRP A 147 1.85 -2.05 -2.43
N LEU A 148 1.67 -2.91 -1.42
CA LEU A 148 2.56 -4.04 -1.13
C LEU A 148 2.66 -5.06 -2.28
N SER A 149 1.53 -5.34 -2.95
CA SER A 149 1.47 -6.26 -4.08
C SER A 149 2.12 -5.65 -5.32
N VAL A 150 1.93 -4.34 -5.54
CA VAL A 150 2.56 -3.62 -6.65
C VAL A 150 4.08 -3.58 -6.45
N HIS A 151 4.55 -3.26 -5.24
CA HIS A 151 5.97 -3.27 -4.91
C HIS A 151 6.62 -4.63 -5.21
N ALA A 152 6.02 -5.73 -4.73
CA ALA A 152 6.55 -7.07 -4.97
C ALA A 152 6.60 -7.45 -6.46
N ALA A 153 5.62 -7.00 -7.26
CA ALA A 153 5.62 -7.24 -8.70
C ALA A 153 6.68 -6.40 -9.43
N VAL A 154 6.79 -5.11 -9.09
CA VAL A 154 7.80 -4.19 -9.64
C VAL A 154 9.21 -4.66 -9.33
N ALA A 155 9.49 -5.03 -8.08
CA ALA A 155 10.79 -5.54 -7.66
C ALA A 155 11.22 -6.79 -8.47
N ARG A 156 10.29 -7.73 -8.73
CA ARG A 156 10.57 -8.91 -9.56
C ARG A 156 10.83 -8.56 -11.02
N ILE A 157 10.06 -7.64 -11.59
CA ILE A 157 10.26 -7.19 -12.97
C ILE A 157 11.62 -6.49 -13.10
N LEU A 158 12.00 -5.67 -12.12
CA LEU A 158 13.30 -5.00 -12.11
C LEU A 158 14.47 -5.98 -12.01
N GLU A 159 14.38 -7.02 -11.17
CA GLU A 159 15.39 -8.08 -11.06
C GLU A 159 15.60 -8.80 -12.40
N GLN A 160 14.53 -9.00 -13.17
CA GLN A 160 14.51 -9.81 -14.39
C GLN A 160 14.36 -8.98 -15.67
N TYR A 161 14.66 -7.68 -15.60
CA TYR A 161 14.30 -6.72 -16.64
C TYR A 161 14.97 -7.01 -17.99
N ASN A 162 16.26 -7.38 -17.95
CA ASN A 162 17.01 -7.71 -19.17
C ASN A 162 16.54 -9.04 -19.77
N ASP A 163 16.26 -10.04 -18.93
CA ASP A 163 15.76 -11.35 -19.37
C ASP A 163 14.38 -11.22 -20.03
N LEU A 164 13.50 -10.40 -19.45
CA LEU A 164 12.21 -10.08 -20.04
C LEU A 164 12.37 -9.42 -21.41
N LYS A 165 13.28 -8.46 -21.54
CA LYS A 165 13.57 -7.85 -22.85
C LYS A 165 14.00 -8.89 -23.88
N SER A 166 14.99 -9.72 -23.56
CA SER A 166 15.50 -10.75 -24.47
C SER A 166 14.40 -11.76 -24.83
N PHE A 167 13.59 -12.17 -23.86
CA PHE A 167 12.47 -13.07 -24.09
C PHE A 167 11.42 -12.45 -25.03
N PHE A 168 11.07 -11.18 -24.85
CA PHE A 168 10.07 -10.52 -25.70
C PHE A 168 10.59 -10.21 -27.11
N VAL A 169 11.89 -9.96 -27.29
CA VAL A 169 12.51 -9.89 -28.63
C VAL A 169 12.30 -11.22 -29.36
N ASP A 170 12.68 -12.32 -28.72
CA ASP A 170 12.55 -13.67 -29.25
C ASP A 170 11.08 -14.10 -29.46
N ALA A 171 10.15 -13.61 -28.63
CA ALA A 171 8.71 -13.83 -28.82
C ALA A 171 8.14 -13.06 -30.04
N VAL A 172 8.64 -11.87 -30.31
CA VAL A 172 8.28 -11.08 -31.50
C VAL A 172 8.88 -11.70 -32.76
N ASP A 173 10.13 -12.15 -32.71
CA ASP A 173 10.78 -12.84 -33.84
C ASP A 173 10.04 -14.13 -34.24
N ARG A 174 9.41 -14.81 -33.27
CA ARG A 174 8.53 -15.97 -33.50
C ARG A 174 7.12 -15.63 -34.01
N ASN A 175 6.77 -14.35 -34.17
CA ASN A 175 5.41 -13.90 -34.49
C ASN A 175 4.34 -14.48 -33.55
N ASP A 176 4.58 -14.47 -32.23
CA ASP A 176 3.66 -15.08 -31.26
C ASP A 176 2.29 -14.36 -31.22
N ILE A 177 2.22 -13.13 -30.69
CA ILE A 177 1.00 -12.29 -30.64
C ILE A 177 1.34 -10.80 -30.57
N LEU A 178 0.43 -9.93 -31.03
CA LEU A 178 0.55 -8.46 -30.95
C LEU A 178 0.81 -7.93 -29.52
N ALA A 179 0.36 -8.66 -28.49
CA ALA A 179 0.63 -8.28 -27.11
C ALA A 179 2.15 -8.32 -26.77
N ALA A 180 2.92 -9.22 -27.40
CA ALA A 180 4.37 -9.28 -27.24
C ALA A 180 5.05 -8.02 -27.77
N GLU A 181 4.63 -7.52 -28.94
CA GLU A 181 5.13 -6.27 -29.53
C GLU A 181 4.80 -5.05 -28.66
N ASN A 182 3.57 -5.00 -28.13
CA ASN A 182 3.14 -3.93 -27.21
C ASN A 182 3.96 -3.94 -25.92
N VAL A 183 4.25 -5.11 -25.34
CA VAL A 183 5.10 -5.21 -24.15
C VAL A 183 6.54 -4.86 -24.48
N LEU A 184 7.09 -5.35 -25.60
CA LEU A 184 8.46 -5.07 -26.02
C LEU A 184 8.69 -3.57 -26.27
N SER A 185 7.75 -2.89 -26.94
CA SER A 185 7.84 -1.44 -27.17
C SER A 185 7.85 -0.65 -25.86
N ARG A 186 7.00 -1.01 -24.88
CA ARG A 186 7.00 -0.43 -23.54
C ARG A 186 8.30 -0.71 -22.79
N LEU A 187 8.84 -1.92 -22.87
CA LEU A 187 10.11 -2.26 -22.23
C LEU A 187 11.29 -1.52 -22.90
N ASN A 188 11.25 -1.29 -24.21
CA ASN A 188 12.32 -0.58 -24.90
C ASN A 188 12.34 0.92 -24.61
N ASP A 189 11.21 1.50 -24.18
CA ASP A 189 11.19 2.87 -23.71
C ASP A 189 12.08 3.07 -22.47
N SER A 190 12.97 4.06 -22.55
CA SER A 190 13.90 4.41 -21.48
C SER A 190 13.17 4.89 -20.22
N THR A 191 12.00 5.49 -20.39
CA THR A 191 11.18 6.04 -19.30
C THR A 191 10.60 4.94 -18.42
N THR A 192 10.23 3.79 -18.99
CA THR A 192 9.64 2.66 -18.27
C THR A 192 10.56 2.14 -17.16
N LYS A 193 11.84 1.95 -17.48
CA LYS A 193 12.82 1.47 -16.49
C LYS A 193 13.00 2.48 -15.35
N PHE A 194 13.06 3.77 -15.70
CA PHE A 194 13.16 4.85 -14.74
C PHE A 194 11.95 4.89 -13.80
N PHE A 195 10.73 4.80 -14.35
CA PHE A 195 9.50 4.78 -13.55
C PHE A 195 9.39 3.56 -12.63
N LEU A 196 9.79 2.37 -13.10
CA LEU A 196 9.86 1.18 -12.26
C LEU A 196 10.83 1.38 -11.08
N GLN A 197 12.05 1.88 -11.35
CA GLN A 197 13.05 2.13 -10.30
C GLN A 197 12.63 3.21 -9.31
N PHE A 198 12.05 4.29 -9.82
CA PHE A 198 11.52 5.36 -8.98
C PHE A 198 10.40 4.84 -8.07
N LEU A 199 9.47 4.04 -8.62
CA LEU A 199 8.36 3.51 -7.86
C LEU A 199 8.84 2.50 -6.80
N ASP A 200 9.81 1.66 -7.12
CA ASP A 200 10.44 0.72 -6.17
C ASP A 200 11.07 1.47 -4.97
N TYR A 201 11.80 2.55 -5.24
CA TYR A 201 12.39 3.40 -4.21
C TYR A 201 11.32 4.04 -3.30
N ILE A 202 10.30 4.67 -3.90
CA ILE A 202 9.22 5.33 -3.16
C ILE A 202 8.40 4.32 -2.36
N LEU A 203 8.07 3.17 -2.95
CA LEU A 203 7.31 2.12 -2.26
C LEU A 203 8.11 1.49 -1.12
N THR A 204 9.43 1.35 -1.24
CA THR A 204 10.29 0.92 -0.14
C THR A 204 10.20 1.89 1.05
N PHE A 205 10.26 3.20 0.79
CA PHE A 205 10.09 4.21 1.82
C PHE A 205 8.74 4.10 2.54
N PHE A 206 7.63 4.03 1.78
CA PHE A 206 6.31 3.87 2.38
C PHE A 206 6.19 2.54 3.15
N ASN A 207 6.81 1.45 2.67
CA ASN A 207 6.75 0.12 3.31
C ASN A 207 7.42 0.13 4.67
N ASN A 208 8.54 0.83 4.77
CA ASN A 208 9.20 1.06 6.05
C ASN A 208 8.32 1.90 6.99
N LEU A 209 7.73 3.00 6.51
CA LEU A 209 6.83 3.83 7.32
C LEU A 209 5.61 3.04 7.83
N ASN A 210 4.93 2.26 6.98
CA ASN A 210 3.77 1.50 7.45
C ASN A 210 4.17 0.35 8.38
N ARG A 211 5.36 -0.25 8.19
CA ARG A 211 5.88 -1.23 9.15
C ARG A 211 6.15 -0.60 10.52
N GLU A 212 6.64 0.64 10.56
CA GLU A 212 6.82 1.39 11.81
C GLU A 212 5.46 1.75 12.44
N MET A 213 4.51 2.27 11.66
CA MET A 213 3.18 2.64 12.17
C MET A 213 2.35 1.42 12.65
N GLN A 214 2.61 0.23 12.10
CA GLN A 214 1.95 -1.01 12.50
C GLN A 214 2.70 -1.75 13.62
N SER A 215 3.84 -1.23 14.09
CA SER A 215 4.58 -1.86 15.19
C SER A 215 3.82 -1.69 16.51
N GLU A 216 3.63 -2.78 17.25
CA GLU A 216 2.87 -2.78 18.52
C GLU A 216 3.63 -2.10 19.68
N SER A 217 4.92 -1.83 19.50
CA SER A 217 5.79 -1.18 20.48
C SER A 217 6.31 0.15 19.93
N PRO A 218 6.22 1.26 20.68
CA PRO A 218 6.78 2.53 20.25
C PRO A 218 8.30 2.40 20.08
N ASN A 219 8.79 2.64 18.86
CA ASN A 219 10.22 2.74 18.59
C ASN A 219 10.75 4.01 19.28
N SER A 220 11.39 3.84 20.44
CA SER A 220 11.94 4.91 21.29
C SER A 220 13.04 5.76 20.62
N ASN A 221 13.51 5.36 19.44
CA ASN A 221 14.59 6.04 18.71
C ASN A 221 14.15 7.27 17.92
N SER A 222 12.84 7.52 17.73
CA SER A 222 12.34 8.68 16.97
C SER A 222 12.01 9.91 17.82
N LEU A 223 12.05 9.81 19.15
CA LEU A 223 11.71 10.89 20.10
C LEU A 223 12.92 11.69 20.61
N ARG A 224 14.10 11.52 20.00
CA ARG A 224 15.25 12.41 20.22
C ARG A 224 15.35 13.39 19.06
N ALA A 225 14.55 14.45 19.11
CA ALA A 225 14.73 15.68 18.36
C ALA A 225 14.69 16.84 19.35
#